data_AF-A0A6I2UB38-F1
#
_entry.id   AF-A0A6I2UB38-F1
#
_cell.length_a   1.000
_cell.length_b   1.000
_cell.length_c   1.000
_cell.angle_alpha   90.00
_cell.angle_beta   90.00
_cell.angle_gamma   90.00
#
_symmetry.space_group_name_H-M   'P 1'
#
loop_
_entity.id
_entity.type
_entity.pdbx_description
1 polymer ?
#
loop_
_entity_poly.entity_id
_entity_poly.type
_entity_poly.pdbx_seq_one_letter_code
_entity_poly.pdbx_strand_id
1 'polypeptide(L)'
;MTPASAIPTMRGEYPFAGYDAVLSLIEARVNSRPGADVLDLGFGTGMLTARLYAAGHPVAGVDFSQNMLDAARAKMPCAELYLYDFTRGLPPALEGRMFDFIISTYAFHHVPDTGKPAFLLELSRRLSPGGECLIGDVAFETQAELDACHAAAGTAWDCGEDYAVAQLLAGALPSLRLSFARLSHCAGVLSIGRHDSPQPV
;
A
#
# COMPACT_ATOMS: atom_id res chain seq x y z
N MET A 1 8.69 7.99 -27.66
CA MET A 1 8.49 6.55 -27.42
C MET A 1 9.81 5.97 -26.94
N THR A 2 10.00 5.88 -25.63
CA THR A 2 11.17 5.27 -25.00
C THR A 2 10.84 3.78 -24.77
N PRO A 3 11.72 2.83 -25.12
CA PRO A 3 11.37 1.42 -25.19
C PRO A 3 11.27 0.79 -23.80
N ALA A 4 10.32 -0.13 -23.64
CA ALA A 4 9.97 -0.86 -22.42
C ALA A 4 11.01 -1.92 -21.99
N SER A 5 12.31 -1.66 -22.11
CA SER A 5 13.37 -2.68 -22.04
C SER A 5 14.35 -2.56 -20.85
N ALA A 6 14.16 -1.63 -19.91
CA ALA A 6 15.12 -1.39 -18.81
C ALA A 6 14.70 -1.92 -17.42
N ILE A 7 13.72 -2.82 -17.34
CA ILE A 7 13.06 -3.20 -16.06
C ILE A 7 13.76 -4.33 -15.25
N PRO A 8 14.62 -5.23 -15.77
CA PRO A 8 15.18 -6.31 -14.94
C PRO A 8 16.26 -5.88 -13.93
N THR A 9 17.07 -4.87 -14.26
CA THR A 9 18.26 -4.49 -13.47
C THR A 9 17.98 -3.59 -12.26
N MET A 10 16.81 -2.95 -12.19
CA MET A 10 16.46 -1.98 -11.13
C MET A 10 15.87 -2.61 -9.86
N ARG A 11 15.53 -3.91 -9.86
CA ARG A 11 14.82 -4.57 -8.74
C ARG A 11 15.68 -4.84 -7.49
N GLY A 12 17.00 -4.62 -7.57
CA GLY A 12 17.93 -4.78 -6.44
C GLY A 12 18.29 -3.47 -5.75
N GLU A 13 17.94 -2.33 -6.34
CA GLU A 13 18.36 -1.00 -5.92
C GLU A 13 17.13 -0.13 -5.59
N TYR A 14 17.34 0.95 -4.86
CA TYR A 14 16.30 1.95 -4.67
C TYR A 14 15.77 2.46 -6.03
N PRO A 15 14.45 2.65 -6.19
CA PRO A 15 13.39 2.46 -5.20
C PRO A 15 12.75 1.05 -5.20
N PHE A 16 13.20 0.12 -6.05
CA PHE A 16 12.53 -1.15 -6.29
C PHE A 16 13.16 -2.36 -5.58
N ALA A 17 14.16 -2.16 -4.74
CA ALA A 17 14.76 -3.22 -3.94
C ALA A 17 13.69 -3.88 -3.06
N GLY A 18 13.48 -5.19 -3.24
CA GLY A 18 12.48 -5.96 -2.48
C GLY A 18 11.05 -5.87 -3.00
N TYR A 19 10.81 -5.26 -4.17
CA TYR A 19 9.47 -5.11 -4.75
C TYR A 19 8.66 -6.41 -4.80
N ASP A 20 9.24 -7.51 -5.30
CA ASP A 20 8.53 -8.79 -5.37
C ASP A 20 8.23 -9.38 -3.99
N ALA A 21 9.12 -9.15 -3.02
CA ALA A 21 8.92 -9.62 -1.65
C ALA A 21 7.77 -8.84 -0.99
N VAL A 22 7.67 -7.53 -1.23
CA VAL A 22 6.56 -6.68 -0.77
C VAL A 22 5.24 -7.22 -1.31
N LEU A 23 5.14 -7.41 -2.63
CA LEU A 23 3.92 -7.92 -3.24
C LEU A 23 3.56 -9.32 -2.71
N SER A 24 4.55 -10.21 -2.60
CA SER A 24 4.32 -11.59 -2.15
C SER A 24 3.87 -11.67 -0.70
N LEU A 25 4.40 -10.82 0.18
CA LEU A 25 3.98 -10.76 1.58
C LEU A 25 2.52 -10.32 1.70
N ILE A 26 2.16 -9.25 1.00
CA ILE A 26 0.78 -8.73 1.03
C ILE A 26 -0.18 -9.74 0.40
N GLU A 27 0.18 -10.33 -0.74
CA GLU A 27 -0.59 -11.38 -1.40
C GLU A 27 -0.84 -12.57 -0.47
N ALA A 28 0.20 -13.06 0.21
CA ALA A 28 0.08 -14.16 1.17
C ALA A 28 -0.78 -13.79 2.38
N ARG A 29 -0.68 -12.55 2.88
CA ARG A 29 -1.48 -12.08 4.02
C ARG A 29 -2.96 -11.96 3.66
N VAL A 30 -3.30 -11.47 2.47
CA VAL A 30 -4.70 -11.41 2.02
C VAL A 30 -5.25 -12.81 1.79
N ASN A 31 -4.48 -13.67 1.11
CA ASN A 31 -4.88 -15.04 0.80
C ASN A 31 -5.01 -15.95 2.03
N SER A 32 -4.49 -15.56 3.20
CA SER A 32 -4.72 -16.31 4.45
C SER A 32 -6.18 -16.23 4.91
N ARG A 33 -7.00 -15.33 4.33
CA ARG A 33 -8.43 -15.24 4.55
C ARG A 33 -9.18 -15.27 3.21
N PRO A 34 -9.47 -16.47 2.67
CA PRO A 34 -10.14 -16.62 1.38
C PRO A 34 -11.46 -15.83 1.30
N GLY A 35 -11.67 -15.12 0.18
CA GLY A 35 -12.88 -14.33 -0.04
C GLY A 35 -12.98 -13.04 0.77
N ALA A 36 -11.89 -12.61 1.44
CA ALA A 36 -11.81 -11.31 2.12
C ALA A 36 -12.11 -10.14 1.17
N ASP A 37 -12.87 -9.14 1.62
CA ASP A 37 -13.15 -7.90 0.87
C ASP A 37 -11.92 -6.97 0.92
N VAL A 38 -11.41 -6.60 -0.25
CA VAL A 38 -10.15 -5.86 -0.39
C VAL A 38 -10.39 -4.49 -1.03
N LEU A 39 -9.83 -3.45 -0.43
CA LEU A 39 -9.66 -2.13 -1.06
C LEU A 39 -8.19 -1.93 -1.42
N ASP A 40 -7.90 -1.62 -2.68
CA ASP A 40 -6.55 -1.26 -3.15
C ASP A 40 -6.46 0.23 -3.48
N LEU A 41 -5.59 0.96 -2.75
CA LEU A 41 -5.35 2.39 -2.88
C LEU A 41 -4.10 2.64 -3.73
N GLY A 42 -4.30 3.24 -4.91
CA GLY A 42 -3.24 3.44 -5.89
C GLY A 42 -2.86 2.14 -6.58
N PHE A 43 -3.85 1.38 -7.07
CA PHE A 43 -3.61 0.05 -7.66
C PHE A 43 -2.72 0.09 -8.91
N GLY A 44 -2.57 1.24 -9.57
CA GLY A 44 -1.70 1.45 -10.71
C GLY A 44 -1.98 0.47 -11.84
N THR A 45 -0.96 -0.28 -12.27
CA THR A 45 -1.12 -1.28 -13.35
C THR A 45 -1.98 -2.50 -12.96
N GLY A 46 -2.40 -2.56 -11.68
CA GLY A 46 -3.27 -3.59 -11.12
C GLY A 46 -2.58 -4.94 -10.94
N MET A 47 -1.24 -4.99 -10.79
CA MET A 47 -0.49 -6.24 -10.74
C MET A 47 -0.91 -7.12 -9.55
N LEU A 48 -0.87 -6.58 -8.33
CA LEU A 48 -1.30 -7.30 -7.13
C LEU A 48 -2.82 -7.44 -7.09
N THR A 49 -3.53 -6.35 -7.35
CA THR A 49 -4.99 -6.26 -7.41
C THR A 49 -5.60 -7.35 -8.29
N ALA A 50 -5.07 -7.56 -9.49
CA ALA A 50 -5.57 -8.57 -10.42
C ALA A 50 -5.29 -10.00 -9.96
N ARG A 51 -4.20 -10.24 -9.21
CA ARG A 51 -3.94 -11.56 -8.62
C ARG A 51 -4.93 -11.86 -7.51
N LEU A 52 -5.20 -10.89 -6.63
CA LEU A 52 -6.19 -11.03 -5.56
C LEU A 52 -7.60 -11.23 -6.14
N TYR A 53 -7.96 -10.46 -7.17
CA TYR A 53 -9.22 -10.66 -7.91
C TYR A 53 -9.30 -12.07 -8.51
N ALA A 54 -8.24 -12.55 -9.18
CA ALA A 54 -8.20 -13.89 -9.77
C ALA A 54 -8.24 -15.02 -8.72
N ALA A 55 -7.74 -14.75 -7.50
CA ALA A 55 -7.85 -15.65 -6.35
C ALA A 55 -9.26 -15.69 -5.74
N GLY A 56 -10.21 -14.89 -6.25
CA GLY A 56 -11.62 -14.91 -5.85
C GLY A 56 -12.00 -13.89 -4.77
N HIS A 57 -11.13 -12.93 -4.46
CA HIS A 57 -11.46 -11.85 -3.54
C HIS A 57 -12.38 -10.82 -4.20
N PRO A 58 -13.43 -10.33 -3.52
CA PRO A 58 -14.09 -9.08 -3.88
C PRO A 58 -13.07 -7.93 -3.79
N VAL A 59 -12.99 -7.12 -4.84
CA VAL A 59 -12.00 -6.03 -4.93
C VAL A 59 -12.67 -4.73 -5.29
N ALA A 60 -12.39 -3.71 -4.47
CA ALA A 60 -12.55 -2.32 -4.81
C ALA A 60 -11.16 -1.69 -5.05
N GLY A 61 -11.02 -0.83 -6.05
CA GLY A 61 -9.75 -0.18 -6.39
C GLY A 61 -9.90 1.31 -6.62
N VAL A 62 -8.97 2.11 -6.12
CA VAL A 62 -8.91 3.56 -6.31
C VAL A 62 -7.61 3.95 -7.00
N ASP A 63 -7.70 4.71 -8.09
CA ASP A 63 -6.54 5.29 -8.77
C ASP A 63 -6.95 6.62 -9.44
N PHE A 64 -6.04 7.59 -9.49
CA PHE A 64 -6.32 8.89 -10.12
C PHE A 64 -6.12 8.89 -11.64
N SER A 65 -5.51 7.84 -12.19
CA SER A 65 -5.19 7.71 -13.61
C SER A 65 -6.28 6.96 -14.37
N GLN A 66 -6.93 7.67 -15.30
CA GLN A 66 -7.91 7.08 -16.20
C GLN A 66 -7.33 5.92 -17.02
N ASN A 67 -6.06 6.01 -17.44
CA ASN A 67 -5.38 4.96 -18.18
C ASN A 67 -5.20 3.68 -17.34
N MET A 68 -4.91 3.81 -16.05
CA MET A 68 -4.79 2.68 -15.14
C MET A 68 -6.15 2.02 -14.91
N LEU A 69 -7.19 2.83 -14.73
CA LEU A 69 -8.56 2.37 -14.58
C LEU A 69 -9.03 1.53 -15.78
N ASP A 70 -8.78 2.01 -17.00
CA ASP A 70 -9.20 1.31 -18.22
C ASP A 70 -8.43 0.00 -18.42
N ALA A 71 -7.13 -0.01 -18.11
CA ALA A 71 -6.32 -1.23 -18.12
C ALA A 71 -6.78 -2.25 -17.06
N ALA A 72 -7.18 -1.78 -15.88
CA ALA A 72 -7.66 -2.62 -14.80
C ALA A 72 -9.03 -3.24 -15.11
N ARG A 73 -9.97 -2.47 -15.70
CA ARG A 73 -11.29 -2.96 -16.11
C ARG A 73 -11.24 -4.13 -17.09
N ALA A 74 -10.26 -4.13 -18.00
CA ALA A 74 -10.07 -5.24 -18.93
C ALA A 74 -9.65 -6.55 -18.24
N LYS A 75 -8.93 -6.45 -17.10
CA LYS A 75 -8.44 -7.60 -16.33
C LYS A 75 -9.42 -8.06 -15.24
N MET A 76 -10.16 -7.12 -14.67
CA MET A 76 -11.03 -7.31 -13.50
C MET A 76 -12.43 -6.76 -13.79
N PRO A 77 -13.18 -7.38 -14.72
CA PRO A 77 -14.43 -6.81 -15.23
C PRO A 77 -15.54 -6.66 -14.17
N CYS A 78 -15.46 -7.42 -13.08
CA CYS A 78 -16.43 -7.34 -11.98
C CYS A 78 -15.91 -6.58 -10.75
N ALA A 79 -14.69 -6.01 -10.80
CA ALA A 79 -14.16 -5.21 -9.69
C ALA A 79 -14.79 -3.81 -9.68
N GLU A 80 -14.93 -3.24 -8.47
CA GLU A 80 -15.41 -1.87 -8.28
C GLU A 80 -14.23 -0.89 -8.37
N LEU A 81 -14.06 -0.26 -9.54
CA LEU A 81 -12.90 0.60 -9.81
C LEU A 81 -13.31 2.07 -9.89
N TYR A 82 -12.68 2.92 -9.09
CA TYR A 82 -12.98 4.35 -8.94
C TYR A 82 -11.83 5.23 -9.42
N LEU A 83 -12.15 6.20 -10.27
CA LEU A 83 -11.25 7.30 -10.62
C LEU A 83 -11.26 8.33 -9.48
N TYR A 84 -10.27 8.29 -8.59
CA TYR A 84 -10.20 9.20 -7.46
C TYR A 84 -8.76 9.34 -6.95
N ASP A 85 -8.43 10.53 -6.46
CA ASP A 85 -7.16 10.83 -5.81
C ASP A 85 -7.27 10.50 -4.32
N PHE A 86 -6.74 9.34 -3.91
CA PHE A 86 -6.85 8.87 -2.53
C PHE A 86 -6.07 9.73 -1.52
N THR A 87 -5.17 10.62 -1.96
CA THR A 87 -4.48 11.56 -1.05
C THR A 87 -5.47 12.56 -0.44
N ARG A 88 -6.67 12.67 -1.03
CA ARG A 88 -7.79 13.51 -0.57
C ARG A 88 -8.78 12.75 0.32
N GLY A 89 -8.42 11.55 0.79
CA GLY A 89 -9.28 10.64 1.54
C GLY A 89 -9.91 9.56 0.66
N LEU A 90 -10.94 8.89 1.15
CA LEU A 90 -11.65 7.87 0.36
C LEU A 90 -12.75 8.48 -0.53
N PRO A 91 -13.04 7.88 -1.70
CA PRO A 91 -14.13 8.33 -2.56
C PRO A 91 -15.48 8.21 -1.85
N PRO A 92 -16.42 9.17 -2.04
CA PRO A 92 -17.74 9.11 -1.41
C PRO A 92 -18.54 7.85 -1.70
N ALA A 93 -18.30 7.21 -2.86
CA ALA A 93 -18.96 5.95 -3.22
C ALA A 93 -18.60 4.76 -2.29
N LEU A 94 -17.51 4.87 -1.52
CA LEU A 94 -17.09 3.88 -0.52
C LEU A 94 -17.54 4.25 0.90
N GLU A 95 -18.35 5.29 1.07
CA GLU A 95 -18.81 5.71 2.38
C GLU A 95 -19.59 4.59 3.09
N GLY A 96 -19.19 4.28 4.32
CA GLY A 96 -19.82 3.28 5.16
C GLY A 96 -19.38 1.84 4.89
N ARG A 97 -18.71 1.57 3.76
CA ARG A 97 -18.16 0.24 3.47
C ARG A 97 -17.00 -0.08 4.42
N MET A 98 -16.93 -1.34 4.81
CA MET A 98 -15.85 -1.90 5.62
C MET A 98 -15.12 -2.97 4.82
N PHE A 99 -13.81 -3.08 5.03
CA PHE A 99 -12.93 -3.99 4.31
C PHE A 99 -12.20 -4.89 5.28
N ASP A 100 -11.96 -6.13 4.84
CA ASP A 100 -11.09 -7.05 5.58
C ASP A 100 -9.62 -6.68 5.37
N PHE A 101 -9.27 -6.22 4.16
CA PHE A 101 -7.96 -5.66 3.88
C PHE A 101 -8.06 -4.34 3.13
N ILE A 102 -7.27 -3.36 3.57
CA ILE A 102 -6.96 -2.17 2.78
C ILE A 102 -5.49 -2.28 2.41
N ILE A 103 -5.16 -2.25 1.13
CA ILE A 103 -3.78 -2.35 0.66
C ILE A 103 -3.38 -1.09 -0.09
N SER A 104 -2.09 -0.79 -0.10
CA SER A 104 -1.48 0.16 -1.01
C SER A 104 -0.07 -0.30 -1.31
N THR A 105 0.28 -0.42 -2.58
CA THR A 105 1.63 -0.85 -2.99
C THR A 105 2.30 0.18 -3.87
N TYR A 106 3.39 0.78 -3.39
CA TYR A 106 4.17 1.80 -4.10
C TYR A 106 3.32 2.99 -4.56
N ALA A 107 2.53 3.55 -3.64
CA ALA A 107 1.67 4.71 -3.89
C ALA A 107 1.48 5.59 -2.65
N PHE A 108 1.56 5.02 -1.44
CA PHE A 108 1.33 5.74 -0.20
C PHE A 108 2.35 6.84 0.07
N HIS A 109 3.53 6.77 -0.57
CA HIS A 109 4.52 7.86 -0.54
C HIS A 109 4.03 9.20 -1.12
N HIS A 110 2.95 9.19 -1.92
CA HIS A 110 2.30 10.42 -2.39
C HIS A 110 1.43 11.11 -1.33
N VAL A 111 1.16 10.46 -0.19
CA VAL A 111 0.47 11.09 0.94
C VAL A 111 1.49 11.90 1.72
N PRO A 112 1.30 13.22 1.91
CA PRO A 112 2.26 14.03 2.65
C PRO A 112 2.47 13.51 4.08
N ASP A 113 3.70 13.57 4.59
CA ASP A 113 4.03 13.10 5.95
C ASP A 113 3.12 13.68 7.04
N THR A 114 2.75 14.95 6.89
CA THR A 114 1.83 15.65 7.80
C THR A 114 0.40 15.10 7.75
N GLY A 115 0.00 14.48 6.64
CA GLY A 115 -1.33 13.89 6.43
C GLY A 115 -1.41 12.40 6.73
N LYS A 116 -0.29 11.67 6.67
CA LYS A 116 -0.25 10.21 6.87
C LYS A 116 -0.95 9.74 8.17
N PRO A 117 -0.74 10.35 9.36
CA PRO A 117 -1.42 9.88 10.57
C PRO A 117 -2.94 9.99 10.50
N ALA A 118 -3.46 11.13 10.02
CA ALA A 118 -4.89 11.35 9.89
C ALA A 118 -5.51 10.37 8.88
N PHE A 119 -4.81 10.13 7.77
CA PHE A 119 -5.27 9.21 6.74
C PHE A 119 -5.27 7.75 7.23
N LEU A 120 -4.22 7.30 7.92
CA LEU A 120 -4.19 5.95 8.53
C LEU A 120 -5.29 5.78 9.58
N LEU A 121 -5.63 6.81 10.34
CA LEU A 121 -6.80 6.78 11.24
C LEU A 121 -8.11 6.62 10.47
N GLU A 122 -8.30 7.33 9.35
CA GLU A 122 -9.46 7.15 8.47
C GLU A 122 -9.55 5.72 7.95
N LEU A 123 -8.45 5.18 7.39
CA LEU A 123 -8.39 3.81 6.88
C LEU A 123 -8.70 2.78 7.97
N SER A 124 -8.15 2.97 9.18
CA SER A 124 -8.40 2.05 10.31
C SER A 124 -9.88 1.96 10.70
N ARG A 125 -10.66 3.03 10.50
CA ARG A 125 -12.11 3.05 10.78
C ARG A 125 -12.93 2.29 9.74
N ARG A 126 -12.36 2.08 8.55
CA ARG A 126 -12.94 1.28 7.46
C ARG A 126 -12.52 -0.19 7.52
N LEU A 127 -11.75 -0.61 8.52
CA LEU A 127 -11.43 -2.02 8.71
C LEU A 127 -12.55 -2.76 9.46
N SER A 128 -13.01 -3.85 8.87
CA SER A 128 -13.84 -4.88 9.52
C SER A 128 -13.17 -5.40 10.79
N PRO A 129 -13.91 -6.01 11.73
CA PRO A 129 -13.30 -6.68 12.88
C PRO A 129 -12.24 -7.71 12.43
N GLY A 130 -11.02 -7.59 12.96
CA GLY A 130 -9.89 -8.45 12.54
C GLY A 130 -9.26 -8.09 11.19
N GLY A 131 -9.72 -7.02 10.53
CA GLY A 131 -9.14 -6.53 9.29
C GLY A 131 -7.83 -5.77 9.50
N GLU A 132 -7.04 -5.65 8.44
CA GLU A 132 -5.73 -5.00 8.45
C GLU A 132 -5.55 -4.05 7.25
N CYS A 133 -4.86 -2.93 7.49
CA CYS A 133 -4.33 -2.11 6.42
C CYS A 133 -2.85 -2.46 6.20
N LEU A 134 -2.45 -2.77 4.97
CA LEU A 134 -1.11 -3.20 4.59
C LEU A 134 -0.54 -2.23 3.55
N ILE A 135 0.45 -1.45 3.96
CA ILE A 135 1.13 -0.49 3.09
C ILE A 135 2.51 -1.03 2.75
N GLY A 136 2.68 -1.48 1.50
CA GLY A 136 3.95 -1.94 0.96
C GLY A 136 4.60 -0.86 0.11
N ASP A 137 5.71 -0.29 0.55
CA ASP A 137 6.30 0.86 -0.15
C ASP A 137 7.80 0.95 0.10
N VAL A 138 8.44 1.95 -0.53
CA VAL A 138 9.65 2.54 0.01
C VAL A 138 9.30 3.13 1.37
N ALA A 139 9.79 2.47 2.42
CA ALA A 139 9.45 2.76 3.80
C ALA A 139 10.53 2.20 4.72
N PHE A 140 10.65 2.82 5.88
CA PHE A 140 11.75 2.57 6.82
C PHE A 140 11.21 2.31 8.22
N GLU A 141 11.96 1.53 9.00
CA GLU A 141 11.58 1.31 10.39
C GLU A 141 11.89 2.55 11.23
N THR A 142 13.06 3.17 10.97
CA THR A 142 13.61 4.30 11.71
C THR A 142 14.04 5.45 10.80
N GLN A 143 14.10 6.67 11.34
CA GLN A 143 14.60 7.85 10.60
C GLN A 143 16.05 7.66 10.12
N ALA A 144 16.88 7.02 10.95
CA ALA A 144 18.28 6.78 10.62
C ALA A 144 18.46 5.90 9.36
N GLU A 145 17.54 4.96 9.12
CA GLU A 145 17.56 4.12 7.91
C GLU A 145 17.13 4.89 6.67
N LEU A 146 16.12 5.76 6.80
CA LEU A 146 15.73 6.67 5.73
C LEU A 146 16.91 7.56 5.34
N ASP A 147 17.54 8.20 6.32
CA ASP A 147 18.69 9.09 6.09
C ASP A 147 19.87 8.33 5.46
N ALA A 148 20.13 7.09 5.89
CA ALA A 148 21.17 6.25 5.32
C ALA A 148 20.86 5.84 3.87
N CYS A 149 19.60 5.49 3.58
CA CYS A 149 19.17 5.16 2.21
C CYS A 149 19.23 6.39 1.30
N HIS A 150 18.83 7.57 1.78
CA HIS A 150 18.96 8.83 1.08
C HIS A 150 20.42 9.13 0.73
N ALA A 151 21.32 9.03 1.72
CA ALA A 151 22.75 9.23 1.49
C ALA A 151 23.32 8.24 0.46
N ALA A 152 22.89 6.97 0.50
CA ALA A 152 23.33 5.94 -0.43
C ALA A 152 22.78 6.13 -1.87
N ALA A 153 21.53 6.57 -2.00
CA ALA A 153 20.89 6.85 -3.28
C ALA A 153 21.50 8.08 -3.98
N GLY A 154 22.04 9.03 -3.22
CA GLY A 154 22.68 10.22 -3.77
C GLY A 154 21.75 10.99 -4.70
N THR A 155 22.16 11.24 -5.94
CA THR A 155 21.35 11.96 -6.94
C THR A 155 20.15 11.17 -7.46
N ALA A 156 20.07 9.87 -7.17
CA ALA A 156 18.94 9.05 -7.57
C ALA A 156 17.75 9.18 -6.60
N TRP A 157 17.95 9.76 -5.42
CA TRP A 157 16.89 9.95 -4.43
C TRP A 157 15.78 10.87 -4.96
N ASP A 158 14.54 10.45 -4.79
CA ASP A 158 13.38 11.25 -5.17
C ASP A 158 12.96 12.17 -4.02
N CYS A 159 13.34 13.44 -4.12
CA CYS A 159 12.97 14.47 -3.15
C CYS A 159 11.49 14.91 -3.26
N GLY A 160 10.76 14.43 -4.27
CA GLY A 160 9.34 14.75 -4.47
C GLY A 160 8.39 13.85 -3.69
N GLU A 161 8.89 12.78 -3.09
CA GLU A 161 8.10 11.76 -2.40
C GLU A 161 8.35 11.76 -0.89
N ASP A 162 7.30 11.46 -0.12
CA ASP A 162 7.36 11.39 1.34
C ASP A 162 7.34 9.91 1.79
N TYR A 163 8.49 9.35 2.19
CA TYR A 163 8.57 7.95 2.59
C TYR A 163 8.24 7.73 4.07
N ALA A 164 7.37 6.74 4.34
CA ALA A 164 6.91 6.46 5.69
C ALA A 164 8.02 5.92 6.61
N VAL A 165 8.07 6.46 7.83
CA VAL A 165 8.90 5.92 8.93
C VAL A 165 8.00 5.30 10.01
N ALA A 166 8.09 3.98 10.17
CA ALA A 166 7.15 3.21 11.00
C ALA A 166 7.13 3.66 12.46
N GLN A 167 8.28 3.94 13.08
CA GLN A 167 8.33 4.38 14.48
C GLN A 167 7.69 5.76 14.70
N LEU A 168 7.81 6.68 13.74
CA LEU A 168 7.16 7.99 13.83
C LEU A 168 5.64 7.85 13.75
N LEU A 169 5.15 7.02 12.83
CA LEU A 169 3.72 6.72 12.71
C LEU A 169 3.17 6.01 13.94
N ALA A 170 3.90 5.05 14.50
CA ALA A 170 3.53 4.37 15.74
C ALA A 170 3.43 5.34 16.94
N GLY A 171 4.38 6.27 17.06
CA GLY A 171 4.34 7.31 18.08
C GLY A 171 3.16 8.29 17.92
N ALA A 172 2.79 8.61 16.68
CA ALA A 172 1.65 9.48 16.38
C ALA A 172 0.29 8.79 16.53
N LEU A 173 0.24 7.46 16.48
CA LEU A 173 -0.98 6.64 16.42
C LEU A 173 -1.04 5.58 17.53
N PRO A 174 -0.96 5.96 18.82
CA PRO A 174 -0.92 4.99 19.93
C PRO A 174 -2.21 4.17 20.10
N SER A 175 -3.31 4.56 19.44
CA SER A 175 -4.58 3.83 19.42
C SER A 175 -4.65 2.74 18.35
N LEU A 176 -3.65 2.63 17.47
CA LEU A 176 -3.57 1.62 16.44
C LEU A 176 -2.44 0.64 16.71
N ARG A 177 -2.66 -0.62 16.37
CA ARG A 177 -1.60 -1.63 16.36
C ARG A 177 -0.81 -1.46 15.06
N LEU A 178 0.43 -0.98 15.15
CA LEU A 178 1.34 -0.84 14.02
C LEU A 178 2.52 -1.80 14.14
N SER A 179 2.86 -2.49 13.05
CA SER A 179 4.09 -3.26 12.93
C SER A 179 4.71 -3.05 11.55
N PHE A 180 6.03 -3.24 11.46
CA PHE A 180 6.77 -3.07 10.22
C PHE A 180 7.58 -4.31 9.90
N ALA A 181 7.44 -4.82 8.68
CA ALA A 181 8.26 -5.90 8.14
C ALA A 181 9.22 -5.32 7.10
N ARG A 182 10.50 -5.24 7.44
CA ARG A 182 11.55 -4.84 6.49
C ARG A 182 11.77 -5.96 5.46
N LEU A 183 11.78 -5.61 4.18
CA LEU A 183 11.98 -6.57 3.08
C LEU A 183 13.22 -6.26 2.22
N SER A 184 13.73 -5.02 2.28
CA SER A 184 15.01 -4.65 1.69
C SER A 184 15.67 -3.52 2.48
N HIS A 185 16.74 -2.93 1.93
CA HIS A 185 17.37 -1.74 2.50
C HIS A 185 16.50 -0.47 2.36
N CYS A 186 15.53 -0.45 1.44
CA CYS A 186 14.69 0.72 1.18
C CYS A 186 13.19 0.45 1.20
N ALA A 187 12.74 -0.81 1.36
CA ALA A 187 11.33 -1.16 1.28
C ALA A 187 10.89 -2.09 2.41
N GLY A 188 9.61 -2.00 2.74
CA GLY A 188 8.96 -2.85 3.73
C GLY A 188 7.44 -2.74 3.69
N VAL A 189 6.80 -3.50 4.58
CA VAL A 189 5.34 -3.52 4.72
C VAL A 189 4.96 -3.05 6.11
N LEU A 190 4.25 -1.93 6.18
CA LEU A 190 3.59 -1.44 7.39
C LEU A 190 2.24 -2.14 7.51
N SER A 191 2.01 -2.83 8.62
CA SER A 191 0.72 -3.45 8.96
C SER A 191 0.04 -2.64 10.05
N ILE A 192 -1.22 -2.28 9.82
CA ILE A 192 -2.03 -1.48 10.74
C ILE A 192 -3.32 -2.23 11.06
N GLY A 193 -3.60 -2.45 12.33
CA GLY A 193 -4.85 -3.02 12.83
C GLY A 193 -5.44 -2.20 13.97
N ARG A 194 -6.70 -2.45 14.28
CA ARG A 194 -7.34 -1.85 15.47
C ARG A 194 -6.89 -2.60 16.72
N HIS A 195 -6.63 -1.89 17.81
CA HIS A 195 -6.22 -2.51 19.09
C HIS A 195 -7.25 -3.50 19.63
N ASP A 196 -8.54 -3.25 19.37
CA ASP A 196 -9.66 -4.03 19.92
C ASP A 196 -10.04 -5.23 19.04
N SER A 197 -9.32 -5.48 17.95
CA SER A 197 -9.60 -6.62 17.06
C SER A 197 -8.85 -7.87 17.53
N PRO A 198 -9.51 -9.05 17.58
CA PRO A 198 -8.83 -10.30 17.89
C PRO A 198 -7.69 -10.54 16.90
N GLN A 199 -6.56 -11.08 17.39
CA GLN A 199 -5.44 -11.48 16.54
C GLN A 199 -5.94 -12.55 15.55
N PRO A 200 -5.58 -12.47 14.26
CA PRO A 200 -5.75 -13.61 13.37
C PRO A 200 -4.94 -14.79 13.93
N VAL A 201 -5.57 -15.97 13.97
CA VAL A 201 -5.02 -17.22 14.50
C VAL A 201 -3.97 -17.80 13.55
#